data_AF-A0A7X9EE57-F1
#
_entry.id   AF-A0A7X9EE57-F1
#
_cell.length_a   1.000
_cell.length_b   1.000
_cell.length_c   1.000
_cell.angle_alpha   90.00
_cell.angle_beta   90.00
_cell.angle_gamma   90.00
#
_symmetry.space_group_name_H-M   'P 1'
#
loop_
_entity.id
_entity.type
_entity.pdbx_description
1 polymer ?
#
loop_
_entity_poly.entity_id
_entity_poly.type
_entity_poly.pdbx_seq_one_letter_code
_entity_poly.pdbx_strand_id
1 'polypeptide(L)'
;MRKIVNNITNNINKMVFSRRKPASAIDVRIVILGIILIMSCFIDKVHGSDLKKSEGTENEKIESCEELKVRTNDAIGIFTDPDNTQLNANPNSTQLKDQYQDITGHWSREYVHKLTQMEIVSGYGDGRFGPEDTLKVDEFLKMTLRAMGHKVEEGATYWAEPYIELAKKETIIIDENEFTDYRRPILREEAARIIIKAILKEEEAPIPNHTSYIRLRLPDYKNVGDEYKQHVLYSYALGIFNGVADGSFLPKKALTRGEGSAIVMRYLDKSMRNPMRPKEDEMVVVIDTYDGKTYEIYPPSKPEIIDVIEVMNESMKKSKGYPLLTYNAADEAIFLTLYDNKEAFEESSI
;
A
#
# COMPACT_ATOMS: atom_id res chain seq x y z
N MET A 1 21.01 6.92 -29.42
CA MET A 1 20.62 6.18 -28.18
C MET A 1 21.78 5.93 -27.22
N ARG A 2 22.88 5.24 -27.58
CA ARG A 2 24.05 5.06 -26.67
C ARG A 2 24.58 6.36 -26.04
N LYS A 3 24.61 7.48 -26.80
CA LYS A 3 24.96 8.80 -26.26
C LYS A 3 23.98 9.35 -25.22
N ILE A 4 22.69 9.03 -25.33
CA ILE A 4 21.63 9.46 -24.40
C ILE A 4 21.75 8.67 -23.10
N VAL A 5 21.93 7.34 -23.21
CA VAL A 5 22.18 6.46 -22.05
C VAL A 5 23.43 6.89 -21.30
N ASN A 6 24.55 7.12 -21.99
CA ASN A 6 25.78 7.59 -21.35
C ASN A 6 25.65 8.97 -20.70
N ASN A 7 24.82 9.86 -21.27
CA ASN A 7 24.55 11.17 -20.67
C ASN A 7 23.70 11.05 -19.39
N ILE A 8 22.72 10.16 -19.38
CA ILE A 8 21.88 9.89 -18.22
C ILE A 8 22.73 9.25 -17.10
N THR A 9 23.56 8.25 -17.43
CA THR A 9 24.48 7.60 -16.48
C THR A 9 25.47 8.60 -15.87
N ASN A 10 26.04 9.50 -16.68
CA ASN A 10 26.97 10.52 -16.18
C ASN A 10 26.28 11.59 -15.32
N ASN A 11 25.05 11.97 -15.63
CA ASN A 11 24.28 12.94 -14.82
C ASN A 11 23.83 12.34 -13.48
N ILE A 12 23.45 11.07 -13.46
CA ILE A 12 23.11 10.35 -12.23
C ILE A 12 24.35 10.22 -11.34
N ASN A 13 25.50 9.85 -11.90
CA ASN A 13 26.76 9.78 -11.15
C ASN A 13 27.16 11.13 -10.54
N LYS A 14 26.95 12.25 -11.25
CA LYS A 14 27.21 13.61 -10.71
C LYS A 14 26.24 14.02 -9.59
N MET A 15 24.96 13.65 -9.67
CA MET A 15 23.99 13.94 -8.61
C MET A 15 24.27 13.16 -7.31
N VAL A 16 24.84 11.97 -7.44
CA VAL A 16 25.08 11.04 -6.31
C VAL A 16 26.30 11.42 -5.47
N PHE A 17 27.30 12.11 -6.03
CA PHE A 17 28.48 12.55 -5.28
C PHE A 17 28.30 13.87 -4.51
N SER A 18 27.18 14.59 -4.69
CA SER A 18 26.94 15.88 -4.00
C SER A 18 26.19 15.77 -2.67
N ARG A 19 25.66 14.59 -2.29
CA ARG A 19 24.90 14.40 -1.04
C ARG A 19 25.56 13.39 -0.12
N ARG A 20 25.97 13.84 1.08
CA ARG A 20 26.39 12.96 2.19
C ARG A 20 25.18 12.11 2.64
N LYS A 21 25.42 10.80 2.85
CA LYS A 21 24.48 9.68 3.04
C LYS A 21 23.29 9.94 3.99
N PRO A 22 22.18 9.18 3.82
CA PRO A 22 21.90 8.03 4.71
C PRO A 22 21.52 6.73 3.96
N ALA A 23 21.37 5.64 4.72
CA ALA A 23 21.33 4.23 4.26
C ALA A 23 20.21 3.85 3.25
N SER A 24 19.13 4.64 3.14
CA SER A 24 18.07 4.43 2.13
C SER A 24 18.52 4.70 0.69
N ALA A 25 19.66 5.38 0.50
CA ALA A 25 20.21 5.66 -0.82
C ALA A 25 20.87 4.43 -1.47
N ILE A 26 21.16 3.37 -0.70
CA ILE A 26 21.74 2.12 -1.23
C ILE A 26 20.68 1.30 -1.97
N ASP A 27 19.43 1.27 -1.48
CA ASP A 27 18.33 0.55 -2.13
C ASP A 27 17.90 1.21 -3.44
N VAL A 28 17.84 2.55 -3.47
CA VAL A 28 17.57 3.30 -4.71
C VAL A 28 18.68 3.10 -5.74
N ARG A 29 19.94 2.96 -5.31
CA ARG A 29 21.07 2.64 -6.21
C ARG A 29 20.92 1.28 -6.87
N ILE A 30 20.50 0.25 -6.12
CA ILE A 30 20.33 -1.11 -6.65
C ILE A 30 19.17 -1.16 -7.65
N VAL A 31 18.05 -0.51 -7.32
CA VAL A 31 16.87 -0.46 -8.20
C VAL A 31 17.18 0.28 -9.52
N ILE A 32 17.85 1.43 -9.47
CA ILE A 32 18.18 2.20 -10.68
C ILE A 32 19.21 1.48 -11.55
N LEU A 33 20.25 0.88 -10.95
CA LEU A 33 21.23 0.07 -11.69
C LEU A 33 20.57 -1.16 -12.33
N GLY A 34 19.63 -1.81 -11.63
CA GLY A 34 18.84 -2.92 -12.14
C GLY A 34 18.00 -2.51 -13.36
N ILE A 35 17.30 -1.39 -13.31
CA ILE A 35 16.48 -0.89 -14.43
C ILE A 35 17.36 -0.53 -15.64
N ILE A 36 18.53 0.09 -15.42
CA ILE A 36 19.47 0.44 -16.50
C ILE A 36 20.08 -0.82 -17.17
N LEU A 37 20.40 -1.85 -16.38
CA LEU A 37 20.89 -3.14 -16.91
C LEU A 37 19.81 -3.89 -17.68
N ILE A 38 18.56 -3.89 -17.19
CA ILE A 38 17.41 -4.49 -17.88
C ILE A 38 17.15 -3.76 -19.20
N MET A 39 17.17 -2.43 -19.21
CA MET A 39 17.05 -1.63 -20.43
C MET A 39 18.18 -1.88 -21.42
N SER A 40 19.42 -2.07 -20.95
CA SER A 40 20.56 -2.37 -21.81
C SER A 40 20.46 -3.77 -22.42
N CYS A 41 20.07 -4.78 -21.63
CA CYS A 41 19.79 -6.14 -22.13
C CYS A 41 18.63 -6.17 -23.13
N PHE A 42 17.59 -5.36 -22.92
CA PHE A 42 16.45 -5.29 -23.83
C PHE A 42 16.84 -4.65 -25.18
N ILE A 43 17.71 -3.64 -25.17
CA ILE A 43 18.24 -3.01 -26.39
C ILE A 43 19.11 -3.97 -27.21
N ASP A 44 19.95 -4.78 -26.54
CA ASP A 44 20.80 -5.77 -27.20
C ASP A 44 19.99 -6.94 -27.79
N LYS A 45 18.84 -7.29 -27.18
CA LYS A 45 17.94 -8.34 -27.69
C LYS A 45 17.08 -7.89 -28.87
N VAL A 46 16.83 -6.58 -29.00
CA VAL A 46 16.02 -5.99 -30.09
C VAL A 46 16.84 -5.72 -31.35
N HIS A 47 18.17 -5.58 -31.26
CA HIS A 47 19.06 -5.30 -32.40
C HIS A 47 19.99 -6.47 -32.75
N GLY A 48 19.44 -7.67 -32.90
CA GLY A 48 20.20 -8.83 -33.36
C GLY A 48 20.89 -8.58 -34.70
N SER A 49 22.21 -8.33 -34.67
CA SER A 49 23.13 -8.61 -35.77
C SER A 49 24.60 -8.50 -35.31
N ASP A 50 25.31 -9.61 -35.51
CA ASP A 50 26.75 -9.77 -35.76
C ASP A 50 27.77 -8.85 -35.09
N LEU A 51 28.68 -9.43 -34.30
CA LEU A 51 30.12 -9.12 -34.39
C LEU A 51 30.98 -10.23 -33.77
N LYS A 52 32.01 -10.59 -34.53
CA LYS A 52 32.99 -11.66 -34.31
C LYS A 52 33.89 -11.42 -33.10
N LYS A 53 34.38 -12.53 -32.54
CA LYS A 53 35.49 -12.63 -31.57
C LYS A 53 36.69 -11.75 -31.96
N SER A 54 37.21 -10.97 -31.01
CA SER A 54 38.63 -10.60 -30.93
C SER A 54 39.09 -10.68 -29.47
N GLU A 55 40.23 -11.34 -29.28
CA GLU A 55 40.89 -11.69 -28.02
C GLU A 55 41.39 -10.47 -27.23
N GLY A 56 41.41 -10.56 -25.89
CA GLY A 56 42.04 -9.58 -25.01
C GLY A 56 41.61 -9.68 -23.54
N THR A 57 42.39 -10.45 -22.77
CA THR A 57 42.50 -10.59 -21.31
C THR A 57 41.90 -9.51 -20.38
N GLU A 58 40.89 -9.87 -19.58
CA GLU A 58 40.84 -9.82 -18.10
C GLU A 58 39.47 -10.33 -17.60
N ASN A 59 39.46 -11.17 -16.57
CA ASN A 59 38.28 -11.91 -16.07
C ASN A 59 37.29 -11.00 -15.32
N GLU A 60 36.31 -10.42 -16.03
CA GLU A 60 35.01 -10.10 -15.44
C GLU A 60 34.04 -11.25 -15.75
N LYS A 61 33.59 -11.95 -14.70
CA LYS A 61 32.51 -12.93 -14.81
C LYS A 61 31.22 -12.21 -15.23
N ILE A 62 30.86 -12.34 -16.50
CA ILE A 62 29.54 -11.95 -17.01
C ILE A 62 28.52 -12.94 -16.40
N GLU A 63 27.87 -12.55 -15.31
CA GLU A 63 26.73 -13.29 -14.74
C GLU A 63 25.63 -13.40 -15.80
N SER A 64 25.15 -14.62 -16.05
CA SER A 64 24.16 -14.85 -17.10
C SER A 64 22.79 -14.28 -16.67
N CYS A 65 21.98 -13.85 -17.64
CA CYS A 65 20.61 -13.39 -17.41
C CYS A 65 19.70 -14.42 -16.71
N GLU A 66 20.11 -15.70 -16.64
CA GLU A 66 19.40 -16.73 -15.87
C GLU A 66 19.70 -16.62 -14.36
N GLU A 67 20.93 -16.30 -13.95
CA GLU A 67 21.28 -16.13 -12.53
C GLU A 67 20.66 -14.85 -11.92
N LEU A 68 20.49 -13.80 -12.72
CA LEU A 68 19.78 -12.57 -12.30
C LEU A 68 18.25 -12.78 -12.19
N LYS A 69 17.66 -13.67 -13.01
CA LYS A 69 16.26 -14.09 -12.84
C LYS A 69 16.05 -14.89 -11.57
N VAL A 70 17.02 -15.70 -11.15
CA VAL A 70 16.96 -16.44 -9.88
C VAL A 70 16.90 -15.45 -8.71
N ARG A 71 17.75 -14.42 -8.68
CA ARG A 71 17.77 -13.44 -7.58
C ARG A 71 16.55 -12.51 -7.52
N THR A 72 15.84 -12.29 -8.63
CA THR A 72 14.55 -11.57 -8.61
C THR A 72 13.37 -12.46 -8.22
N ASN A 73 13.45 -13.76 -8.48
CA ASN A 73 12.42 -14.72 -8.11
C ASN A 73 12.52 -15.14 -6.64
N ASP A 74 13.71 -15.09 -6.03
CA ASP A 74 13.93 -15.34 -4.60
C ASP A 74 13.27 -14.30 -3.68
N ALA A 75 12.87 -13.14 -4.20
CA ALA A 75 12.20 -12.06 -3.44
C ALA A 75 10.66 -12.19 -3.38
N ILE A 76 10.08 -13.22 -4.00
CA ILE A 76 8.63 -13.39 -4.10
C ILE A 76 8.25 -14.72 -3.44
N GLY A 77 8.17 -14.69 -2.10
CA GLY A 77 7.49 -15.73 -1.33
C GLY A 77 5.98 -15.55 -1.44
N ILE A 78 5.31 -16.42 -2.20
CA ILE A 78 3.85 -16.45 -2.30
C ILE A 78 3.32 -17.40 -1.23
N PHE A 79 2.62 -16.90 -0.20
CA PHE A 79 1.88 -17.73 0.75
C PHE A 79 0.51 -17.12 1.07
N THR A 80 -0.51 -17.98 0.97
CA THR A 80 -1.92 -17.66 0.79
C THR A 80 -2.59 -17.12 2.04
N ASP A 81 -2.97 -15.84 2.01
CA ASP A 81 -4.09 -15.27 2.77
C ASP A 81 -5.37 -16.04 2.37
N PRO A 82 -6.22 -16.53 3.31
CA PRO A 82 -7.49 -17.18 2.99
C PRO A 82 -8.43 -16.32 2.11
N ASP A 83 -8.15 -15.02 1.97
CA ASP A 83 -8.92 -14.07 1.15
C ASP A 83 -8.39 -13.89 -0.29
N ASN A 84 -7.39 -14.66 -0.73
CA ASN A 84 -6.85 -14.56 -2.11
C ASN A 84 -6.55 -15.93 -2.74
N THR A 85 -7.50 -16.48 -3.50
CA THR A 85 -7.25 -17.62 -4.38
C THR A 85 -6.54 -17.17 -5.65
N GLN A 86 -5.22 -17.36 -5.70
CA GLN A 86 -4.44 -18.10 -6.72
C GLN A 86 -2.94 -17.82 -6.50
N LEU A 87 -2.14 -18.87 -6.24
CA LEU A 87 -0.88 -19.20 -6.94
C LEU A 87 -0.02 -20.21 -6.15
N ASN A 88 0.79 -20.90 -6.91
CA ASN A 88 1.49 -22.18 -6.80
C ASN A 88 2.86 -22.12 -6.09
N ALA A 89 3.16 -23.14 -5.26
CA ALA A 89 4.34 -23.23 -4.40
C ALA A 89 5.62 -23.74 -5.11
N ASN A 90 6.79 -23.20 -4.73
CA ASN A 90 8.14 -23.67 -5.09
C ASN A 90 8.92 -24.08 -3.81
N PRO A 91 9.68 -25.19 -3.75
CA PRO A 91 10.05 -25.86 -2.49
C PRO A 91 11.44 -25.54 -1.90
N ASN A 92 12.08 -24.40 -2.21
CA ASN A 92 13.41 -24.06 -1.66
C ASN A 92 13.46 -22.70 -0.93
N SER A 93 12.82 -22.59 0.24
CA SER A 93 13.03 -21.46 1.16
C SER A 93 14.13 -21.78 2.17
N THR A 94 15.07 -20.85 2.34
CA THR A 94 15.99 -20.82 3.49
C THR A 94 15.14 -20.85 4.76
N GLN A 95 15.17 -21.96 5.52
CA GLN A 95 14.20 -22.18 6.59
C GLN A 95 14.26 -21.05 7.63
N LEU A 96 13.24 -20.19 7.65
CA LEU A 96 12.92 -19.39 8.84
C LEU A 96 12.80 -20.38 10.00
N LYS A 97 13.68 -20.26 11.00
CA LYS A 97 13.59 -21.10 12.18
C LYS A 97 12.36 -20.66 12.96
N ASP A 98 11.31 -21.47 12.91
CA ASP A 98 10.05 -21.16 13.55
C ASP A 98 10.23 -21.14 15.07
N GLN A 99 10.00 -19.96 15.66
CA GLN A 99 10.04 -19.76 17.10
C GLN A 99 8.83 -20.41 17.78
N TYR A 100 7.74 -20.60 17.03
CA TYR A 100 6.50 -21.20 17.50
C TYR A 100 6.17 -22.41 16.64
N GLN A 101 5.75 -23.51 17.25
CA GLN A 101 5.58 -24.78 16.54
C GLN A 101 4.35 -24.77 15.62
N ASP A 102 3.29 -24.08 16.06
CA ASP A 102 1.98 -23.98 15.44
C ASP A 102 1.89 -22.93 14.31
N ILE A 103 2.99 -22.23 14.02
CA ILE A 103 3.05 -21.26 12.91
C ILE A 103 3.68 -21.87 11.64
N THR A 104 4.24 -23.07 11.74
CA THR A 104 4.88 -23.76 10.61
C THR A 104 3.85 -24.00 9.50
N GLY A 105 4.06 -23.41 8.33
CA GLY A 105 3.13 -23.49 7.20
C GLY A 105 1.85 -22.66 7.34
N HIS A 106 1.71 -21.89 8.43
CA HIS A 106 0.59 -20.98 8.63
C HIS A 106 0.78 -19.69 7.82
N TRP A 107 -0.29 -19.14 7.24
CA TRP A 107 -0.22 -17.96 6.37
C TRP A 107 0.32 -16.70 7.08
N SER A 108 0.03 -16.55 8.38
CA SER A 108 0.50 -15.42 9.18
C SER A 108 1.94 -15.55 9.67
N ARG A 109 2.65 -16.62 9.29
CA ARG A 109 4.00 -16.95 9.77
C ARG A 109 5.00 -15.81 9.67
N GLU A 110 5.08 -15.18 8.50
CA GLU A 110 6.03 -14.09 8.29
C GLU A 110 5.69 -12.86 9.12
N TYR A 111 4.39 -12.56 9.29
CA TYR A 111 3.92 -11.45 10.10
C TYR A 111 4.29 -11.67 11.56
N VAL A 112 3.96 -12.84 12.10
CA VAL A 112 4.26 -13.21 13.48
C VAL A 112 5.76 -13.16 13.72
N HIS A 113 6.57 -13.73 12.81
CA HIS A 113 8.02 -13.72 12.94
C HIS A 113 8.60 -12.30 13.02
N LYS A 114 8.19 -11.40 12.11
CA LYS A 114 8.65 -9.99 12.11
C LYS A 114 8.19 -9.25 13.36
N LEU A 115 6.92 -9.38 13.74
CA LEU A 115 6.38 -8.73 14.93
C LEU A 115 7.02 -9.23 16.23
N THR A 116 7.41 -10.51 16.30
CA THR A 116 8.13 -11.05 17.46
C THR A 116 9.55 -10.48 17.55
N GLN A 117 10.27 -10.34 16.43
CA GLN A 117 11.58 -9.69 16.43
C GLN A 117 11.50 -8.21 16.85
N MET A 118 10.39 -7.54 16.55
CA MET A 118 10.12 -6.17 16.97
C MET A 118 9.55 -6.07 18.40
N GLU A 119 9.42 -7.20 19.11
CA GLU A 119 8.84 -7.28 20.45
C GLU A 119 7.38 -6.77 20.52
N ILE A 120 6.65 -6.78 19.42
CA ILE A 120 5.25 -6.33 19.36
C ILE A 120 4.30 -7.44 19.80
N VAL A 121 4.59 -8.69 19.40
CA VAL A 121 3.80 -9.87 19.77
C VAL A 121 4.66 -10.93 20.45
N SER A 122 4.02 -11.75 21.27
CA SER A 122 4.61 -12.91 21.92
C SER A 122 3.63 -14.09 21.93
N GLY A 123 4.16 -15.30 21.85
CA GLY A 123 3.41 -16.55 22.09
C GLY A 123 3.11 -16.80 23.56
N TYR A 124 2.47 -17.92 23.87
CA TYR A 124 1.98 -18.24 25.23
C TYR A 124 3.07 -18.73 26.20
N GLY A 125 4.29 -18.94 25.72
CA GLY A 125 5.42 -19.47 26.51
C GLY A 125 5.49 -21.00 26.55
N ASP A 126 4.48 -21.70 26.04
CA ASP A 126 4.45 -23.16 25.86
C ASP A 126 5.02 -23.62 24.49
N GLY A 127 5.62 -22.69 23.73
CA GLY A 127 6.10 -22.92 22.37
C GLY A 127 5.06 -22.68 21.28
N ARG A 128 3.84 -22.25 21.62
CA ARG A 128 2.80 -21.87 20.66
C ARG A 128 2.62 -20.35 20.57
N PHE A 129 2.19 -19.90 19.39
CA PHE A 129 1.72 -18.53 19.17
C PHE A 129 0.20 -18.40 19.30
N GLY A 130 -0.55 -19.43 18.89
CA GLY A 130 -2.00 -19.43 18.77
C GLY A 130 -2.51 -18.59 17.60
N PRO A 131 -2.09 -18.80 16.34
CA PRO A 131 -2.48 -17.92 15.24
C PRO A 131 -3.98 -17.94 14.93
N GLU A 132 -4.66 -19.06 15.21
CA GLU A 132 -6.11 -19.22 15.05
C GLU A 132 -6.90 -18.89 16.32
N ASP A 133 -6.21 -18.62 17.43
CA ASP A 133 -6.88 -18.27 18.68
C ASP A 133 -7.46 -16.85 18.57
N THR A 134 -8.62 -16.65 19.21
CA THR A 134 -9.33 -15.37 19.19
C THR A 134 -8.51 -14.28 19.89
N LEU A 135 -8.36 -13.15 19.22
CA LEU A 135 -7.66 -11.97 19.71
C LEU A 135 -8.60 -11.10 20.56
N LYS A 136 -8.09 -10.58 21.67
CA LYS A 136 -8.84 -9.70 22.58
C LYS A 136 -8.58 -8.22 22.33
N VAL A 137 -9.44 -7.37 22.90
CA VAL A 137 -9.32 -5.91 22.77
C VAL A 137 -8.02 -5.39 23.41
N ASP A 138 -7.71 -5.83 24.63
CA ASP A 138 -6.48 -5.48 25.35
C ASP A 138 -5.21 -5.88 24.59
N GLU A 139 -5.20 -7.08 24.03
CA GLU A 139 -4.10 -7.61 23.23
C GLU A 139 -3.88 -6.77 21.96
N PHE A 140 -4.95 -6.46 21.21
CA PHE A 140 -4.84 -5.65 20.00
C PHE A 140 -4.41 -4.20 20.28
N LEU A 141 -4.87 -3.61 21.39
CA LEU A 141 -4.39 -2.30 21.84
C LEU A 141 -2.90 -2.31 22.15
N LYS A 142 -2.42 -3.32 22.89
CA LYS A 142 -0.98 -3.50 23.16
C LYS A 142 -0.19 -3.63 21.86
N MET A 143 -0.66 -4.46 20.93
CA MET A 143 -0.01 -4.62 19.62
C MET A 143 0.08 -3.30 18.85
N THR A 144 -1.01 -2.55 18.78
CA THR A 144 -1.07 -1.26 18.08
C THR A 144 -0.16 -0.22 18.72
N LEU A 145 -0.21 -0.06 20.04
CA LEU A 145 0.62 0.92 20.75
C LEU A 145 2.11 0.59 20.69
N ARG A 146 2.48 -0.70 20.74
CA ARG A 146 3.88 -1.12 20.53
C ARG A 146 4.33 -0.85 19.10
N ALA A 147 3.46 -1.05 18.11
CA ALA A 147 3.74 -0.72 16.72
C ALA A 147 3.91 0.79 16.49
N MET A 148 3.19 1.63 17.23
CA MET A 148 3.41 3.09 17.30
C MET A 148 4.73 3.47 18.01
N GLY A 149 5.52 2.50 18.49
CA GLY A 149 6.80 2.71 19.14
C GLY A 149 6.74 2.93 20.65
N HIS A 150 5.56 2.82 21.27
CA HIS A 150 5.46 2.96 22.72
C HIS A 150 5.98 1.72 23.45
N LYS A 151 6.76 1.96 24.51
CA LYS A 151 7.20 0.94 25.46
C LYS A 151 6.53 1.22 26.79
N VAL A 152 5.71 0.27 27.24
CA VAL A 152 4.88 0.42 28.43
C VAL A 152 5.08 -0.81 29.31
N GLU A 153 5.45 -0.56 30.57
CA GLU A 153 5.52 -1.60 31.60
C GLU A 153 4.11 -2.09 31.93
N GLU A 154 3.97 -3.41 32.13
CA GLU A 154 2.67 -4.01 32.39
C GLU A 154 2.15 -3.67 33.80
N GLY A 155 0.84 -3.51 33.91
CA GLY A 155 0.18 -3.21 35.18
C GLY A 155 0.19 -4.39 36.16
N ALA A 156 0.26 -4.12 37.45
CA ALA A 156 0.35 -5.16 38.49
C ALA A 156 -0.94 -5.98 38.66
N THR A 157 -2.11 -5.34 38.63
CA THR A 157 -3.41 -6.01 38.81
C THR A 157 -4.00 -6.46 37.49
N TYR A 158 -3.95 -5.58 36.48
CA TYR A 158 -4.36 -5.86 35.12
C TYR A 158 -3.24 -5.38 34.19
N TRP A 159 -2.59 -6.34 33.54
CA TRP A 159 -1.40 -6.09 32.73
C TRP A 159 -1.64 -5.03 31.64
N ALA A 160 -2.87 -4.95 31.10
CA ALA A 160 -3.23 -4.04 30.04
C ALA A 160 -3.63 -2.63 30.51
N GLU A 161 -3.84 -2.41 31.81
CA GLU A 161 -4.28 -1.11 32.35
C GLU A 161 -3.43 0.06 31.85
N PRO A 162 -2.08 -0.01 31.88
CA PRO A 162 -1.25 1.10 31.38
C PRO A 162 -1.38 1.33 29.87
N TYR A 163 -1.66 0.28 29.09
CA TYR A 163 -1.92 0.38 27.66
C TYR A 163 -3.28 1.04 27.38
N ILE A 164 -4.31 0.72 28.16
CA ILE A 164 -5.64 1.34 28.04
C ILE A 164 -5.56 2.83 28.34
N GLU A 165 -4.88 3.22 29.42
CA GLU A 165 -4.68 4.63 29.77
C GLU A 165 -3.87 5.38 28.72
N LEU A 166 -2.84 4.74 28.14
CA LEU A 166 -2.12 5.31 27.02
C LEU A 166 -2.99 5.45 25.77
N ALA A 167 -3.82 4.46 25.43
CA ALA A 167 -4.72 4.53 24.29
C ALA A 167 -5.73 5.68 24.42
N LYS A 168 -6.22 5.96 25.63
CA LYS A 168 -7.05 7.15 25.92
C LYS A 168 -6.28 8.44 25.73
N LYS A 169 -5.05 8.52 26.26
CA LYS A 169 -4.17 9.69 26.11
C LYS A 169 -3.82 9.99 24.65
N GLU A 170 -3.54 8.95 23.86
CA GLU A 170 -3.29 9.04 22.43
C GLU A 170 -4.58 9.22 21.61
N THR A 171 -5.73 9.36 22.26
CA THR A 171 -7.06 9.52 21.63
C THR A 171 -7.41 8.40 20.64
N ILE A 172 -6.83 7.21 20.82
CA ILE A 172 -7.18 5.98 20.10
C ILE A 172 -8.53 5.47 20.63
N ILE A 173 -8.71 5.49 21.94
CA ILE A 173 -10.00 5.34 22.61
C ILE A 173 -10.49 6.75 22.95
N ILE A 174 -11.74 7.06 22.60
CA ILE A 174 -12.31 8.41 22.79
C ILE A 174 -13.29 8.43 23.95
N ASP A 175 -14.13 7.39 24.08
CA ASP A 175 -15.19 7.36 25.08
C ASP A 175 -14.78 6.46 26.26
N GLU A 176 -15.01 6.92 27.49
CA GLU A 176 -14.68 6.14 28.71
C GLU A 176 -15.35 4.76 28.72
N ASN A 177 -16.51 4.64 28.06
CA ASN A 177 -17.30 3.42 27.96
C ASN A 177 -17.26 2.78 26.55
N GLU A 178 -16.29 3.16 25.69
CA GLU A 178 -16.12 2.56 24.35
C GLU A 178 -15.98 1.03 24.45
N PHE A 179 -15.24 0.57 25.47
CA PHE A 179 -15.12 -0.84 25.82
C PHE A 179 -15.44 -1.03 27.31
N THR A 180 -16.47 -1.84 27.60
CA THR A 180 -16.86 -2.21 28.97
C THR A 180 -16.10 -3.42 29.50
N ASP A 181 -15.60 -4.27 28.60
CA ASP A 181 -14.67 -5.35 28.88
C ASP A 181 -13.59 -5.35 27.81
N TYR A 182 -12.34 -5.31 28.23
CA TYR A 182 -11.17 -5.35 27.35
C TYR A 182 -10.66 -6.78 27.12
N ARG A 183 -11.14 -7.77 27.90
CA ARG A 183 -10.72 -9.17 27.83
C ARG A 183 -11.57 -10.00 26.85
N ARG A 184 -12.65 -9.42 26.33
CA ARG A 184 -13.48 -10.07 25.32
C ARG A 184 -12.78 -10.05 23.94
N PRO A 185 -13.23 -10.90 23.00
CA PRO A 185 -12.82 -10.81 21.61
C PRO A 185 -12.99 -9.41 21.03
N ILE A 186 -12.00 -8.98 20.24
CA ILE A 186 -12.11 -7.75 19.44
C ILE A 186 -12.81 -8.02 18.12
N LEU A 187 -13.77 -7.15 17.77
CA LEU A 187 -14.50 -7.23 16.51
C LEU A 187 -13.72 -6.51 15.38
N ARG A 188 -13.94 -6.92 14.13
CA ARG A 188 -13.27 -6.33 12.96
C ARG A 188 -13.48 -4.83 12.83
N GLU A 189 -14.70 -4.33 13.09
CA GLU A 189 -15.00 -2.90 13.02
C GLU A 189 -14.27 -2.08 14.12
N GLU A 190 -14.09 -2.68 15.30
CA GLU A 190 -13.39 -2.07 16.44
C GLU A 190 -11.88 -2.01 16.16
N ALA A 191 -11.32 -3.10 15.64
CA ALA A 191 -9.92 -3.16 15.22
C ALA A 191 -9.62 -2.16 14.10
N ALA A 192 -10.52 -2.02 13.12
CA ALA A 192 -10.41 -1.01 12.06
C ALA A 192 -10.37 0.40 12.64
N ARG A 193 -11.22 0.74 13.61
CA ARG A 193 -11.17 2.05 14.29
C ARG A 193 -9.86 2.28 15.03
N ILE A 194 -9.40 1.31 15.82
CA ILE A 194 -8.15 1.43 16.58
C ILE A 194 -6.96 1.67 15.65
N ILE A 195 -6.79 0.83 14.62
CA ILE A 195 -5.61 0.92 13.74
C ILE A 195 -5.66 2.15 12.82
N ILE A 196 -6.85 2.55 12.34
CA ILE A 196 -6.98 3.76 11.52
C ILE A 196 -6.70 5.01 12.35
N LYS A 197 -7.17 5.08 13.59
CA LYS A 197 -6.81 6.21 14.46
C LYS A 197 -5.31 6.30 14.70
N ALA A 198 -4.62 5.17 14.85
CA ALA A 198 -3.16 5.14 14.94
C ALA A 198 -2.51 5.68 13.66
N ILE A 199 -2.97 5.23 12.48
CA ILE A 199 -2.47 5.72 11.18
C ILE A 199 -2.68 7.23 11.03
N LEU A 200 -3.85 7.75 11.40
CA LEU A 200 -4.19 9.17 11.26
C LEU A 200 -3.41 10.10 12.21
N LYS A 201 -2.57 9.56 13.11
CA LYS A 201 -1.58 10.36 13.86
C LYS A 201 -0.37 10.74 13.01
N GLU A 202 -0.08 9.97 11.97
CA GLU A 202 1.16 10.07 11.19
C GLU A 202 0.89 10.27 9.69
N GLU A 203 -0.32 9.98 9.23
CA GLU A 203 -0.73 10.03 7.84
C GLU A 203 -2.01 10.87 7.65
N GLU A 204 -2.13 11.49 6.49
CA GLU A 204 -3.36 12.19 6.11
C GLU A 204 -4.50 11.22 5.84
N ALA A 205 -5.73 11.68 6.06
CA ALA A 205 -6.91 10.90 5.77
C ALA A 205 -7.05 10.62 4.26
N PRO A 206 -7.54 9.43 3.87
CA PRO A 206 -7.86 9.15 2.48
C PRO A 206 -8.84 10.17 1.88
N ILE A 207 -8.68 10.46 0.59
CA ILE A 207 -9.52 11.40 -0.15
C ILE A 207 -10.98 10.88 -0.16
N PRO A 208 -11.99 11.75 0.06
CA PRO A 208 -13.40 11.34 0.16
C PRO A 208 -13.91 10.46 -0.98
N ASN A 209 -13.50 10.69 -2.23
CA ASN A 209 -13.93 9.91 -3.39
C ASN A 209 -13.61 8.41 -3.26
N HIS A 210 -12.48 8.04 -2.62
CA HIS A 210 -12.14 6.64 -2.39
C HIS A 210 -13.17 5.96 -1.47
N THR A 211 -13.65 6.69 -0.46
CA THR A 211 -14.57 6.13 0.54
C THR A 211 -15.97 5.88 -0.05
N SER A 212 -16.43 6.73 -0.97
CA SER A 212 -17.69 6.52 -1.71
C SER A 212 -17.62 5.28 -2.60
N TYR A 213 -16.52 5.10 -3.34
CA TYR A 213 -16.28 3.91 -4.17
C TYR A 213 -16.35 2.61 -3.36
N ILE A 214 -15.65 2.59 -2.22
CA ILE A 214 -15.58 1.44 -1.31
C ILE A 214 -16.96 1.13 -0.72
N ARG A 215 -17.69 2.16 -0.26
CA ARG A 215 -19.02 1.99 0.32
C ARG A 215 -19.98 1.25 -0.60
N LEU A 216 -19.92 1.49 -1.91
CA LEU A 216 -20.77 0.83 -2.91
C LEU A 216 -20.41 -0.65 -3.15
N ARG A 217 -19.21 -1.08 -2.73
CA ARG A 217 -18.65 -2.42 -2.96
C ARG A 217 -18.55 -3.27 -1.69
N LEU A 218 -19.01 -2.74 -0.56
CA LEU A 218 -19.10 -3.46 0.71
C LEU A 218 -20.54 -3.94 0.95
N PRO A 219 -20.86 -5.22 0.67
CA PRO A 219 -22.23 -5.74 0.72
C PRO A 219 -22.89 -5.58 2.10
N ASP A 220 -22.11 -5.70 3.16
CA ASP A 220 -22.53 -5.67 4.55
C ASP A 220 -22.20 -4.34 5.25
N TYR A 221 -21.87 -3.28 4.50
CA TYR A 221 -21.57 -1.95 5.07
C TYR A 221 -22.69 -1.40 5.96
N LYS A 222 -23.95 -1.71 5.63
CA LYS A 222 -25.12 -1.33 6.43
C LYS A 222 -25.13 -1.94 7.84
N ASN A 223 -24.37 -3.01 8.07
CA ASN A 223 -24.27 -3.71 9.36
C ASN A 223 -23.11 -3.19 10.23
N VAL A 224 -22.27 -2.30 9.70
CA VAL A 224 -21.20 -1.63 10.45
C VAL A 224 -21.81 -0.61 11.40
N GLY A 225 -21.37 -0.58 12.66
CA GLY A 225 -21.80 0.45 13.61
C GLY A 225 -21.47 1.86 13.12
N ASP A 226 -22.34 2.83 13.40
CA ASP A 226 -22.24 4.18 12.84
C ASP A 226 -20.91 4.86 13.17
N GLU A 227 -20.40 4.63 14.37
CA GLU A 227 -19.13 5.14 14.87
C GLU A 227 -17.89 4.48 14.22
N TYR A 228 -18.06 3.33 13.56
CA TYR A 228 -16.98 2.59 12.89
C TYR A 228 -16.97 2.80 11.37
N LYS A 229 -18.10 3.24 10.78
CA LYS A 229 -18.29 3.37 9.33
C LYS A 229 -17.14 4.05 8.60
N GLN A 230 -16.74 5.23 9.05
CA GLN A 230 -15.66 5.99 8.42
C GLN A 230 -14.31 5.24 8.50
N HIS A 231 -14.02 4.63 9.64
CA HIS A 231 -12.79 3.88 9.87
C HIS A 231 -12.74 2.61 9.01
N VAL A 232 -13.87 1.92 8.83
CA VAL A 232 -13.96 0.80 7.90
C VAL A 232 -13.64 1.27 6.48
N LEU A 233 -14.24 2.36 5.98
CA LEU A 233 -13.93 2.88 4.64
C LEU A 233 -12.45 3.26 4.49
N TYR A 234 -11.86 3.95 5.47
CA TYR A 234 -10.44 4.28 5.45
C TYR A 234 -9.55 3.05 5.48
N SER A 235 -9.94 2.00 6.20
CA SER A 235 -9.16 0.76 6.28
C SER A 235 -9.03 0.05 4.93
N TYR A 236 -10.05 0.11 4.08
CA TYR A 236 -9.98 -0.37 2.70
C TYR A 236 -9.22 0.59 1.78
N ALA A 237 -9.43 1.90 1.94
CA ALA A 237 -8.75 2.92 1.13
C ALA A 237 -7.23 2.92 1.34
N LEU A 238 -6.79 2.55 2.55
CA LEU A 238 -5.39 2.40 2.92
C LEU A 238 -4.89 0.97 2.75
N GLY A 239 -5.74 -0.01 2.44
CA GLY A 239 -5.32 -1.40 2.23
C GLY A 239 -4.90 -2.15 3.48
N ILE A 240 -5.46 -1.76 4.63
CA ILE A 240 -5.27 -2.44 5.92
C ILE A 240 -6.17 -3.69 5.99
N PHE A 241 -7.41 -3.56 5.50
CA PHE A 241 -8.38 -4.64 5.37
C PHE A 241 -8.76 -4.85 3.90
N ASN A 242 -8.99 -6.11 3.51
CA ASN A 242 -9.37 -6.49 2.15
C ASN A 242 -10.75 -7.18 2.05
N GLY A 243 -11.46 -7.36 3.18
CA GLY A 243 -12.68 -8.16 3.24
C GLY A 243 -12.41 -9.65 3.11
N VAL A 244 -13.47 -10.46 3.07
CA VAL A 244 -13.38 -11.89 2.74
C VAL A 244 -13.69 -12.14 1.26
N ALA A 245 -13.54 -13.37 0.79
CA ALA A 245 -13.68 -13.75 -0.63
C ALA A 245 -14.96 -13.27 -1.33
N ASP A 246 -16.07 -13.07 -0.61
CA ASP A 246 -17.33 -12.55 -1.17
C ASP A 246 -17.43 -11.00 -1.20
N GLY A 247 -16.36 -10.32 -0.80
CA GLY A 247 -16.28 -8.86 -0.67
C GLY A 247 -16.80 -8.29 0.65
N SER A 248 -17.38 -9.11 1.54
CA SER A 248 -17.93 -8.66 2.82
C SER A 248 -16.85 -8.26 3.82
N PHE A 249 -17.15 -7.29 4.69
CA PHE A 249 -16.25 -6.88 5.75
C PHE A 249 -16.36 -7.74 7.02
N LEU A 250 -17.55 -8.28 7.31
CA LEU A 250 -17.93 -9.02 8.51
C LEU A 250 -17.70 -8.23 9.81
N PRO A 251 -18.40 -7.09 10.01
CA PRO A 251 -18.09 -6.13 11.09
C PRO A 251 -18.08 -6.73 12.50
N LYS A 252 -18.95 -7.73 12.75
CA LYS A 252 -19.12 -8.38 14.06
C LYS A 252 -18.35 -9.69 14.20
N LYS A 253 -17.51 -10.07 13.22
CA LYS A 253 -16.62 -11.23 13.34
C LYS A 253 -15.46 -10.86 14.27
N ALA A 254 -15.12 -11.75 15.19
CA ALA A 254 -13.93 -11.61 16.02
C ALA A 254 -12.66 -11.88 15.20
N LEU A 255 -11.58 -11.17 15.50
CA LEU A 255 -10.28 -11.40 14.87
C LEU A 255 -9.55 -12.59 15.50
N THR A 256 -8.78 -13.32 14.69
CA THR A 256 -7.74 -14.22 15.20
C THR A 256 -6.43 -13.46 15.46
N ARG A 257 -5.53 -14.03 16.26
CA ARG A 257 -4.20 -13.45 16.50
C ARG A 257 -3.37 -13.36 15.22
N GLY A 258 -3.56 -14.29 14.28
CA GLY A 258 -2.98 -14.23 12.94
C GLY A 258 -3.49 -13.06 12.11
N GLU A 259 -4.82 -12.86 12.07
CA GLU A 259 -5.45 -11.70 11.41
C GLU A 259 -4.99 -10.37 12.03
N GLY A 260 -4.95 -10.26 13.36
CA GLY A 260 -4.44 -9.07 14.05
C GLY A 260 -2.96 -8.78 13.73
N SER A 261 -2.14 -9.83 13.61
CA SER A 261 -0.72 -9.69 13.24
C SER A 261 -0.56 -9.14 11.83
N ALA A 262 -1.37 -9.60 10.87
CA ALA A 262 -1.36 -9.08 9.51
C ALA A 262 -1.76 -7.60 9.46
N ILE A 263 -2.81 -7.21 10.20
CA ILE A 263 -3.26 -5.81 10.29
C ILE A 263 -2.14 -4.90 10.81
N VAL A 264 -1.47 -5.29 11.90
CA VAL A 264 -0.38 -4.50 12.48
C VAL A 264 0.84 -4.46 11.57
N MET A 265 1.15 -5.54 10.85
CA MET A 265 2.22 -5.51 9.85
C MET A 265 1.91 -4.56 8.69
N ARG A 266 0.67 -4.50 8.21
CA ARG A 266 0.25 -3.53 7.19
C ARG A 266 0.30 -2.09 7.69
N TYR A 267 0.11 -1.87 8.99
CA TYR A 267 0.35 -0.56 9.60
C TYR A 267 1.84 -0.18 9.51
N LEU A 268 2.74 -1.07 9.96
CA LEU A 268 4.19 -0.85 10.00
C LEU A 268 4.87 -0.79 8.62
N ASP A 269 4.40 -1.60 7.67
CA ASP A 269 4.99 -1.73 6.34
C ASP A 269 3.94 -1.39 5.27
N LYS A 270 4.01 -0.16 4.76
CA LYS A 270 3.08 0.33 3.73
C LYS A 270 3.14 -0.49 2.44
N SER A 271 4.26 -1.17 2.15
CA SER A 271 4.38 -2.01 0.95
C SER A 271 3.52 -3.27 1.01
N MET A 272 3.10 -3.68 2.22
CA MET A 272 2.19 -4.81 2.44
C MET A 272 0.71 -4.41 2.36
N ARG A 273 0.41 -3.11 2.25
CA ARG A 273 -0.96 -2.63 2.12
C ARG A 273 -1.48 -2.95 0.72
N ASN A 274 -2.76 -3.30 0.63
CA ASN A 274 -3.44 -3.53 -0.64
C ASN A 274 -4.68 -2.62 -0.77
N PRO A 275 -4.51 -1.32 -1.08
CA PRO A 275 -5.61 -0.38 -1.18
C PRO A 275 -6.69 -0.85 -2.16
N MET A 276 -7.95 -0.81 -1.75
CA MET A 276 -9.06 -0.98 -2.68
C MET A 276 -9.11 0.25 -3.60
N ARG A 277 -8.80 0.03 -4.87
CA ARG A 277 -8.83 1.03 -5.92
C ARG A 277 -9.86 0.65 -6.99
N PRO A 278 -10.43 1.63 -7.68
CA PRO A 278 -11.16 1.38 -8.92
C PRO A 278 -10.30 0.65 -9.92
N LYS A 279 -10.98 -0.14 -10.76
CA LYS A 279 -10.36 -0.66 -11.96
C LYS A 279 -10.10 0.49 -12.93
N GLU A 280 -9.17 0.26 -13.85
CA GLU A 280 -8.77 1.25 -14.87
C GLU A 280 -9.96 1.70 -15.74
N ASP A 281 -10.92 0.80 -16.01
CA ASP A 281 -12.16 1.08 -16.74
C ASP A 281 -13.25 1.76 -15.90
N GLU A 282 -13.04 1.91 -14.59
CA GLU A 282 -13.96 2.58 -13.65
C GLU A 282 -13.44 3.96 -13.21
N MET A 283 -12.28 4.37 -13.74
CA MET A 283 -11.57 5.58 -13.37
C MET A 283 -11.34 6.46 -14.58
N VAL A 284 -11.49 7.77 -14.39
CA VAL A 284 -10.98 8.75 -15.34
C VAL A 284 -10.02 9.68 -14.67
N VAL A 285 -8.90 9.93 -15.35
CA VAL A 285 -7.92 10.91 -14.94
C VAL A 285 -8.13 12.18 -15.76
N VAL A 286 -8.48 13.27 -15.09
CA VAL A 286 -8.52 14.61 -15.68
C VAL A 286 -7.30 15.38 -15.24
N ILE A 287 -6.50 15.85 -16.19
CA ILE A 287 -5.43 16.80 -15.91
C ILE A 287 -6.00 18.17 -16.21
N ASP A 288 -6.18 18.97 -15.16
CA ASP A 288 -6.57 20.36 -15.30
C ASP A 288 -5.44 21.11 -15.97
N THR A 289 -5.72 21.60 -17.18
CA THR A 289 -4.75 22.28 -18.03
C THR A 289 -4.46 23.72 -17.58
N TYR A 290 -5.27 24.27 -16.67
CA TYR A 290 -5.08 25.59 -16.08
C TYR A 290 -3.99 25.56 -15.00
N ASP A 291 -4.09 24.66 -14.02
CA ASP A 291 -3.17 24.60 -12.87
C ASP A 291 -2.26 23.36 -12.82
N GLY A 292 -2.45 22.42 -13.75
CA GLY A 292 -1.70 21.17 -13.83
C GLY A 292 -2.11 20.12 -12.79
N LYS A 293 -3.17 20.35 -12.01
CA LYS A 293 -3.65 19.35 -11.04
C LYS A 293 -4.24 18.15 -11.74
N THR A 294 -3.95 16.98 -11.19
CA THR A 294 -4.52 15.71 -11.65
C THR A 294 -5.67 15.33 -10.72
N TYR A 295 -6.81 15.02 -11.32
CA TYR A 295 -8.03 14.57 -10.65
C TYR A 295 -8.34 13.16 -11.08
N GLU A 296 -8.44 12.24 -10.11
CA GLU A 296 -8.98 10.90 -10.35
C GLU A 296 -10.48 10.91 -10.01
N ILE A 297 -11.32 10.55 -10.98
CA ILE A 297 -12.78 10.57 -10.88
C ILE A 297 -13.28 9.13 -10.86
N TYR A 298 -13.87 8.70 -9.74
CA TYR A 298 -14.42 7.35 -9.58
C TYR A 298 -15.33 7.13 -8.35
N PRO A 299 -16.36 6.26 -8.47
CA PRO A 299 -17.04 6.00 -9.74
C PRO A 299 -17.74 7.30 -10.16
N PRO A 300 -17.73 7.70 -11.43
CA PRO A 300 -18.46 8.90 -11.83
C PRO A 300 -19.96 8.70 -11.58
N SER A 301 -20.65 9.74 -11.12
CA SER A 301 -22.11 9.73 -10.90
C SER A 301 -22.90 9.30 -12.14
N LYS A 302 -22.30 9.46 -13.33
CA LYS A 302 -22.81 9.01 -14.63
C LYS A 302 -21.68 8.33 -15.42
N PRO A 303 -21.77 7.02 -15.74
CA PRO A 303 -20.74 6.31 -16.48
C PRO A 303 -20.39 6.97 -17.83
N GLU A 304 -21.35 7.62 -18.48
CA GLU A 304 -21.17 8.30 -19.77
C GLU A 304 -20.18 9.47 -19.69
N ILE A 305 -19.90 9.99 -18.48
CA ILE A 305 -18.87 11.02 -18.28
C ILE A 305 -17.50 10.49 -18.68
N ILE A 306 -17.22 9.19 -18.53
CA ILE A 306 -15.96 8.57 -18.95
C ILE A 306 -15.74 8.75 -20.45
N ASP A 307 -16.72 8.32 -21.24
CA ASP A 307 -16.68 8.41 -22.70
C ASP A 307 -16.52 9.86 -23.16
N VAL A 308 -17.22 10.80 -22.50
CA VAL A 308 -17.15 12.23 -22.82
C VAL A 308 -15.74 12.77 -22.58
N ILE A 309 -15.11 12.43 -21.45
CA ILE A 309 -13.75 12.90 -21.12
C ILE A 309 -12.72 12.31 -22.10
N GLU A 310 -12.84 11.02 -22.43
CA GLU A 310 -11.96 10.37 -23.40
C GLU A 310 -12.05 11.06 -24.77
N VAL A 311 -13.28 11.30 -25.25
CA VAL A 311 -13.52 12.01 -26.51
C VAL A 311 -12.97 13.44 -26.46
N MET A 312 -13.15 14.16 -25.34
CA MET A 312 -12.61 15.51 -25.16
C MET A 312 -11.08 15.50 -25.20
N ASN A 313 -10.42 14.62 -24.46
CA ASN A 313 -8.97 14.46 -24.45
C ASN A 313 -8.40 14.13 -25.84
N GLU A 314 -9.04 13.22 -26.58
CA GLU A 314 -8.65 12.89 -27.95
C GLU A 314 -8.87 14.05 -28.93
N SER A 315 -9.94 14.83 -28.72
CA SER A 315 -10.25 15.99 -29.55
C SER A 315 -9.29 17.15 -29.29
N MET A 316 -8.91 17.39 -28.04
CA MET A 316 -7.95 18.44 -27.65
C MET A 316 -6.59 18.24 -28.31
N LYS A 317 -6.08 17.01 -28.37
CA LYS A 317 -4.81 16.67 -29.05
C LYS A 317 -4.81 17.04 -30.54
N LYS A 318 -5.99 17.13 -31.16
CA LYS A 318 -6.19 17.44 -32.58
C LYS A 318 -6.55 18.92 -32.81
N SER A 319 -6.79 19.67 -31.72
CA SER A 319 -7.18 21.07 -31.82
C SER A 319 -6.04 21.94 -32.36
N LYS A 320 -6.40 22.90 -33.21
CA LYS A 320 -5.47 23.95 -33.70
C LYS A 320 -5.41 25.16 -32.77
N GLY A 321 -6.37 25.29 -31.85
CA GLY A 321 -6.42 26.36 -30.85
C GLY A 321 -5.74 25.96 -29.55
N TYR A 322 -5.99 26.73 -28.49
CA TYR A 322 -5.56 26.44 -27.13
C TYR A 322 -6.76 25.94 -26.31
N PRO A 323 -6.98 24.61 -26.22
CA PRO A 323 -8.03 24.06 -25.40
C PRO A 323 -7.64 24.09 -23.92
N LEU A 324 -8.58 24.51 -23.08
CA LEU A 324 -8.49 24.49 -21.63
C LEU A 324 -9.54 23.51 -21.08
N LEU A 325 -9.07 22.37 -20.59
CA LEU A 325 -9.87 21.42 -19.81
C LEU A 325 -9.70 21.74 -18.33
N THR A 326 -10.81 21.94 -17.63
CA THR A 326 -10.84 22.12 -16.16
C THR A 326 -11.87 21.22 -15.52
N TYR A 327 -11.63 20.85 -14.26
CA TYR A 327 -12.55 20.02 -13.48
C TYR A 327 -12.93 20.70 -12.17
N ASN A 328 -14.22 20.85 -11.95
CA ASN A 328 -14.77 21.31 -10.68
C ASN A 328 -15.22 20.09 -9.87
N ALA A 329 -14.46 19.74 -8.83
CA ALA A 329 -14.75 18.61 -7.95
C ALA A 329 -16.01 18.80 -7.08
N ALA A 330 -16.41 20.04 -6.79
CA ALA A 330 -17.61 20.30 -5.98
C ALA A 330 -18.90 20.05 -6.77
N ASP A 331 -18.89 20.38 -8.06
CA ASP A 331 -20.04 20.22 -8.95
C ASP A 331 -19.96 18.96 -9.84
N GLU A 332 -18.87 18.18 -9.70
CA GLU A 332 -18.52 17.05 -10.60
C GLU A 332 -18.60 17.42 -12.09
N ALA A 333 -18.24 18.67 -12.42
CA ALA A 333 -18.42 19.24 -13.73
C ALA A 333 -17.09 19.41 -14.47
N ILE A 334 -17.09 19.08 -15.76
CA ILE A 334 -15.94 19.21 -16.65
C ILE A 334 -16.24 20.29 -17.66
N PHE A 335 -15.31 21.22 -17.80
CA PHE A 335 -15.41 22.33 -18.73
C PHE A 335 -14.29 22.21 -19.76
N LEU A 336 -14.66 22.38 -21.03
CA LEU A 336 -13.70 22.57 -22.11
C LEU A 336 -13.97 23.92 -22.75
N THR A 337 -13.02 24.83 -22.56
CA THR A 337 -13.02 26.13 -23.20
C THR A 337 -11.98 26.12 -24.30
N LEU A 338 -12.32 26.62 -25.49
CA LEU A 338 -11.38 26.69 -26.61
C LEU A 338 -11.03 28.14 -26.91
N TYR A 339 -9.74 28.46 -26.90
CA TYR A 339 -9.20 29.74 -27.33
C TYR A 339 -8.50 29.61 -28.67
N ASP A 340 -8.35 30.72 -29.39
CA ASP A 340 -7.60 30.73 -30.65
C ASP A 340 -6.11 30.41 -30.42
N ASN A 341 -5.55 30.91 -29.33
CA ASN A 341 -4.17 30.70 -28.92
C ASN A 341 -3.99 30.97 -27.40
N LYS A 342 -2.77 30.75 -26.90
CA LYS A 342 -2.45 30.93 -25.46
C LYS A 342 -2.58 32.40 -25.01
N GLU A 343 -2.23 33.35 -25.86
CA GLU A 343 -2.28 34.79 -25.55
C GLU A 343 -3.74 35.23 -25.32
N ALA A 344 -4.66 34.80 -26.17
CA ALA A 344 -6.10 35.05 -26.01
C ALA A 344 -6.66 34.47 -24.69
N PHE A 345 -6.13 33.34 -24.24
CA PHE A 345 -6.48 32.79 -22.92
C PHE A 345 -5.94 33.66 -21.78
N GLU A 346 -4.67 34.06 -21.86
CA GLU A 346 -4.03 34.91 -20.84
C GLU A 346 -4.73 36.26 -20.72
N GLU A 347 -5.17 36.87 -21.83
CA GLU A 347 -5.96 38.11 -21.86
C GLU A 347 -7.35 37.94 -21.26
N SER A 348 -8.00 36.79 -21.46
CA SER A 348 -9.33 36.50 -20.90
C SER A 348 -9.34 36.24 -19.39
N SER A 349 -8.16 36.00 -18.81
CA SER A 349 -7.96 35.69 -17.39
C SER A 349 -7.69 36.94 -16.53
N ILE A 350 -7.65 38.12 -17.16
CA ILE A 350 -7.53 39.45 -16.55
C ILE A 350 -8.94 40.02 -16.34
#